data_AF-A0A1A9BEI4-F1
#
_entry.id   AF-A0A1A9BEI4-F1
#
_cell.length_a   1.000
_cell.length_b   1.000
_cell.length_c   1.000
_cell.angle_alpha   90.00
_cell.angle_beta   90.00
_cell.angle_gamma   90.00
#
_symmetry.space_group_name_H-M   'P 1'
#
loop_
_entity.id
_entity.type
_entity.pdbx_description
1 polymer ?
#
loop_
_entity_poly.entity_id
_entity_poly.type
_entity_poly.pdbx_seq_one_letter_code
_entity_poly.pdbx_strand_id
1 'polypeptide(L)'
;MAAAGGPARQRRAPERRATPIRPRGCDGGRSNPPDGPGASGPVGRLEESPSVKTFEELFAELQAKAAAGTPGSGTVDALAKGVHFIGKKVVEEAAESWMAAEHEGPERAAEEISQLLYQAQVLMLATGLDLKDVYRHL
;
A
#
# COMPACT_ATOMS: atom_id res chain seq x y z
N MET A 1 58.89 21.00 0.89
CA MET A 1 58.98 19.75 0.11
C MET A 1 57.67 19.00 0.28
N ALA A 2 56.88 18.90 -0.78
CA ALA A 2 55.59 18.21 -0.80
C ALA A 2 55.79 16.70 -1.03
N ALA A 3 54.99 15.86 -0.39
CA ALA A 3 54.85 14.46 -0.74
C ALA A 3 53.36 14.16 -1.04
N ALA A 4 53.12 13.74 -2.27
CA ALA A 4 51.80 13.53 -2.87
C ALA A 4 51.13 12.24 -2.39
N GLY A 5 49.81 12.30 -2.21
CA GLY A 5 48.94 11.15 -1.98
C GLY A 5 48.72 10.33 -3.25
N GLY A 6 48.76 9.00 -3.12
CA GLY A 6 48.37 8.05 -4.16
C GLY A 6 46.86 7.73 -4.14
N PRO A 7 46.24 7.35 -5.27
CA PRO A 7 44.80 7.19 -5.34
C PRO A 7 44.34 5.83 -4.81
N ALA A 8 43.26 5.84 -4.01
CA ALA A 8 42.59 4.66 -3.51
C ALA A 8 41.89 3.90 -4.66
N ARG A 9 42.19 2.59 -4.80
CA ARG A 9 41.53 1.69 -5.75
C ARG A 9 40.08 1.45 -5.32
N GLN A 10 39.12 1.93 -6.10
CA GLN A 10 37.71 1.60 -5.93
C GLN A 10 37.46 0.16 -6.41
N ARG A 11 36.96 -0.70 -5.51
CA ARG A 11 36.48 -2.05 -5.84
C ARG A 11 35.04 -1.90 -6.35
N ARG A 12 34.78 -2.29 -7.61
CA ARG A 12 33.42 -2.36 -8.17
C ARG A 12 32.66 -3.51 -7.52
N ALA A 13 31.44 -3.25 -7.05
CA ALA A 13 30.50 -4.25 -6.59
C ALA A 13 29.89 -5.02 -7.80
N PRO A 14 29.52 -6.30 -7.65
CA PRO A 14 28.91 -7.06 -8.72
C PRO A 14 27.43 -6.66 -8.92
N GLU A 15 27.05 -6.42 -10.17
CA GLU A 15 25.67 -6.16 -10.58
C GLU A 15 24.82 -7.42 -10.39
N ARG A 16 23.75 -7.32 -9.59
CA ARG A 16 22.74 -8.38 -9.45
C ARG A 16 21.70 -8.21 -10.55
N ARG A 17 21.57 -9.24 -11.40
CA ARG A 17 20.52 -9.34 -12.44
C ARG A 17 19.13 -9.34 -11.79
N ALA A 18 18.28 -8.39 -12.18
CA ALA A 18 16.89 -8.35 -11.78
C ALA A 18 16.08 -9.44 -12.52
N THR A 19 15.28 -10.20 -11.76
CA THR A 19 14.31 -11.16 -12.28
C THR A 19 13.01 -10.43 -12.66
N PRO A 20 12.36 -10.75 -13.79
CA PRO A 20 11.12 -10.09 -14.17
C PRO A 20 9.95 -10.64 -13.33
N ILE A 21 9.22 -9.73 -12.68
CA ILE A 21 7.95 -10.02 -12.00
C ILE A 21 6.89 -10.21 -13.08
N ARG A 22 6.20 -11.36 -13.09
CA ARG A 22 5.10 -11.62 -14.03
C ARG A 22 3.80 -11.01 -13.48
N PRO A 23 3.02 -10.28 -14.29
CA PRO A 23 1.69 -9.83 -13.89
C PRO A 23 0.76 -11.04 -13.76
N ARG A 24 -0.17 -10.97 -12.79
CA ARG A 24 -1.23 -11.97 -12.60
C ARG A 24 -2.09 -12.02 -13.87
N GLY A 25 -2.12 -13.18 -14.52
CA GLY A 25 -2.92 -13.43 -15.71
C GLY A 25 -4.40 -13.68 -15.38
N CYS A 26 -5.27 -12.97 -16.10
CA CYS A 26 -6.70 -13.22 -16.16
C CYS A 26 -6.93 -14.30 -17.23
N ASP A 27 -7.36 -15.50 -16.83
CA ASP A 27 -7.76 -16.53 -17.80
C ASP A 27 -9.28 -16.59 -17.88
N GLY A 28 -9.79 -16.17 -19.03
CA GLY A 28 -11.20 -16.17 -19.37
C GLY A 28 -11.56 -17.48 -20.07
N GLY A 29 -12.54 -18.20 -19.51
CA GLY A 29 -13.12 -19.38 -20.15
C GLY A 29 -14.54 -19.62 -19.65
N ARG A 30 -15.53 -19.08 -20.37
CA ARG A 30 -16.96 -19.39 -20.18
C ARG A 30 -17.33 -20.68 -20.90
N SER A 31 -18.20 -21.47 -20.27
CA SER A 31 -19.22 -22.25 -20.98
C SER A 31 -20.48 -22.36 -20.10
N ASN A 32 -21.63 -22.02 -20.68
CA ASN A 32 -22.96 -22.21 -20.08
C ASN A 32 -23.64 -23.43 -20.71
N PRO A 33 -24.60 -24.06 -20.01
CA PRO A 33 -25.78 -24.66 -20.64
C PRO A 33 -27.10 -23.98 -20.18
N PRO A 34 -28.23 -24.28 -20.84
CA PRO A 34 -29.36 -23.35 -20.94
C PRO A 34 -30.63 -23.74 -20.17
N ASP A 35 -31.53 -22.75 -20.13
CA ASP A 35 -33.01 -22.76 -20.08
C ASP A 35 -33.80 -23.05 -18.79
N GLY A 36 -34.66 -22.09 -18.46
CA GLY A 36 -35.84 -22.24 -17.61
C GLY A 36 -36.44 -20.88 -17.17
N PRO A 37 -37.69 -20.54 -17.52
CA PRO A 37 -38.29 -19.26 -17.16
C PRO A 37 -39.04 -19.32 -15.82
N GLY A 38 -38.85 -18.27 -15.01
CA GLY A 38 -39.85 -17.85 -14.02
C GLY A 38 -39.59 -18.28 -12.57
N ALA A 39 -39.07 -17.36 -11.77
CA ALA A 39 -39.48 -17.17 -10.38
C ALA A 39 -39.08 -15.77 -9.93
N SER A 40 -40.08 -14.95 -9.60
CA SER A 40 -39.91 -13.64 -8.97
C SER A 40 -39.15 -13.79 -7.65
N GLY A 41 -37.86 -13.43 -7.67
CA GLY A 41 -37.03 -13.33 -6.48
C GLY A 41 -37.10 -11.92 -5.85
N PRO A 42 -36.77 -11.77 -4.56
CA PRO A 42 -36.81 -10.49 -3.87
C PRO A 42 -35.83 -9.52 -4.53
N VAL A 43 -36.25 -8.26 -4.60
CA VAL A 43 -35.47 -7.11 -5.10
C VAL A 43 -34.04 -7.22 -4.60
N GLY A 44 -33.10 -7.33 -5.55
CA GLY A 44 -31.69 -7.47 -5.28
C GLY A 44 -31.24 -6.41 -4.29
N ARG A 45 -30.62 -6.87 -3.19
CA ARG A 45 -29.76 -6.05 -2.35
C ARG A 45 -28.83 -5.31 -3.31
N LEU A 46 -28.95 -3.98 -3.37
CA LEU A 46 -27.97 -3.15 -4.04
C LEU A 46 -26.65 -3.43 -3.30
N GLU A 47 -25.79 -4.21 -3.92
CA GLU A 47 -24.42 -4.41 -3.50
C GLU A 47 -23.80 -3.01 -3.40
N GLU A 48 -23.62 -2.52 -2.17
CA GLU A 48 -22.97 -1.25 -1.94
C GLU A 48 -21.58 -1.34 -2.54
N SER A 49 -21.36 -0.61 -3.64
CA SER A 49 -20.03 -0.38 -4.17
C SER A 49 -19.19 0.19 -3.02
N PRO A 50 -17.98 -0.32 -2.74
CA PRO A 50 -17.21 0.16 -1.60
C PRO A 50 -17.04 1.67 -1.77
N SER A 51 -17.71 2.43 -0.92
CA SER A 51 -17.63 3.88 -0.91
C SER A 51 -16.16 4.26 -0.90
N VAL A 52 -15.74 5.12 -1.84
CA VAL A 52 -14.41 5.71 -1.82
C VAL A 52 -14.22 6.36 -0.46
N LYS A 53 -13.24 5.89 0.30
CA LYS A 53 -12.95 6.43 1.63
C LYS A 53 -12.17 7.72 1.47
N THR A 54 -12.60 8.75 2.16
CA THR A 54 -11.79 9.95 2.38
C THR A 54 -10.59 9.62 3.27
N PHE A 55 -9.61 10.53 3.31
CA PHE A 55 -8.42 10.36 4.14
C PHE A 55 -8.81 10.30 5.63
N GLU A 56 -9.78 11.11 6.04
CA GLU A 56 -10.34 11.16 7.40
C GLU A 56 -11.08 9.88 7.76
N GLU A 57 -11.93 9.36 6.87
CA GLU A 57 -12.67 8.12 7.10
C GLU A 57 -11.74 6.92 7.22
N LEU A 58 -10.69 6.85 6.39
CA LEU A 58 -9.66 5.83 6.52
C LEU A 58 -9.01 5.93 7.90
N PHE A 59 -8.58 7.12 8.32
CA PHE A 59 -7.89 7.28 9.60
C PHE A 59 -8.78 6.90 10.79
N ALA A 60 -10.06 7.31 10.76
CA ALA A 60 -11.03 6.93 11.77
C ALA A 60 -11.24 5.41 11.85
N GLU A 61 -11.31 4.73 10.69
CA GLU A 61 -11.40 3.27 10.65
C GLU A 61 -10.15 2.58 11.22
N LEU A 62 -8.96 3.07 10.87
CA LEU A 62 -7.71 2.52 11.38
C LEU A 62 -7.60 2.69 12.90
N GLN A 63 -8.00 3.86 13.43
CA GLN A 63 -8.11 4.09 14.87
C GLN A 63 -9.09 3.09 15.53
N ALA A 64 -10.27 2.90 14.95
CA ALA A 64 -11.27 1.98 15.47
C ALA A 64 -10.75 0.53 15.51
N LYS A 65 -10.09 0.07 14.43
CA LYS A 65 -9.45 -1.25 14.36
C LYS A 65 -8.34 -1.42 15.39
N ALA A 66 -7.50 -0.41 15.54
CA ALA A 66 -6.41 -0.41 16.51
C ALA A 66 -6.95 -0.47 17.95
N ALA A 67 -7.94 0.36 18.27
CA ALA A 67 -8.59 0.40 19.59
C ALA A 67 -9.32 -0.90 19.92
N ALA A 68 -9.99 -1.51 18.95
CA ALA A 68 -10.69 -2.78 19.11
C ALA A 68 -9.75 -4.01 19.14
N GLY A 69 -8.48 -3.85 18.76
CA GLY A 69 -7.55 -4.97 18.61
C GLY A 69 -8.06 -6.02 17.63
N THR A 70 -8.70 -5.61 16.53
CA THR A 70 -9.41 -6.50 15.60
C THR A 70 -8.50 -7.61 15.08
N PRO A 71 -8.79 -8.90 15.35
CA PRO A 71 -7.98 -10.03 14.89
C PRO A 71 -7.89 -10.09 13.36
N GLY A 72 -6.70 -10.40 12.85
CA GLY A 72 -6.44 -10.48 11.40
C GLY A 72 -6.36 -9.12 10.68
N SER A 73 -6.42 -8.00 11.41
CA SER A 73 -6.19 -6.68 10.83
C SER A 73 -4.71 -6.45 10.61
N GLY A 74 -4.32 -6.21 9.35
CA GLY A 74 -2.94 -5.81 9.02
C GLY A 74 -2.47 -4.56 9.76
N THR A 75 -3.38 -3.67 10.15
CA THR A 75 -3.08 -2.49 10.98
C THR A 75 -2.66 -2.90 12.38
N VAL A 76 -3.44 -3.79 13.03
CA VAL A 76 -3.13 -4.28 14.39
C VAL A 76 -1.82 -5.05 14.39
N ASP A 77 -1.61 -5.91 13.38
CA ASP A 77 -0.36 -6.67 13.23
C ASP A 77 0.85 -5.76 13.01
N ALA A 78 0.70 -4.69 12.23
CA ALA A 78 1.76 -3.71 11.99
C ALA A 78 2.08 -2.92 13.27
N LEU A 79 1.06 -2.50 14.01
CA LEU A 79 1.23 -1.81 15.30
C LEU A 79 1.95 -2.70 16.33
N ALA A 80 1.62 -3.99 16.38
CA ALA A 80 2.31 -4.96 17.24
C ALA A 80 3.80 -5.13 16.89
N LYS A 81 4.18 -4.93 15.62
CA LYS A 81 5.58 -4.97 15.16
C LYS A 81 6.33 -3.65 15.39
N GLY A 82 5.62 -2.58 15.72
CA GLY A 82 6.16 -1.28 16.13
C GLY A 82 6.68 -0.40 15.00
N VAL A 83 7.12 0.80 15.38
CA VAL A 83 7.50 1.92 14.50
C VAL A 83 8.54 1.53 13.45
N HIS A 84 9.54 0.70 13.78
CA HIS A 84 10.58 0.30 12.82
C HIS A 84 10.04 -0.53 11.66
N PHE A 85 9.10 -1.44 11.94
CA PHE A 85 8.48 -2.25 10.88
C PHE A 85 7.64 -1.36 9.95
N ILE A 86 6.82 -0.49 10.54
CA ILE A 86 5.95 0.43 9.80
C ILE A 86 6.78 1.41 8.97
N GLY A 87 7.85 1.98 9.55
CA GLY A 87 8.74 2.91 8.85
C GLY A 87 9.42 2.29 7.63
N LYS A 88 9.80 1.00 7.68
CA LYS A 88 10.30 0.31 6.48
C LYS A 88 9.24 0.24 5.38
N LYS A 89 7.99 -0.08 5.74
CA LYS A 89 6.89 -0.12 4.78
C LYS A 89 6.65 1.26 4.17
N VAL A 90 6.64 2.34 4.95
CA VAL A 90 6.54 3.72 4.39
C VAL A 90 7.62 3.99 3.34
N VAL A 91 8.87 3.60 3.59
CA VAL A 91 9.97 3.79 2.63
C VAL A 91 9.81 2.90 1.39
N GLU A 92 9.35 1.66 1.56
CA GLU A 92 9.05 0.73 0.47
C GLU A 92 7.96 1.29 -0.46
N GLU A 93 6.80 1.67 0.09
CA GLU A 93 5.69 2.21 -0.71
C GLU A 93 6.05 3.55 -1.37
N ALA A 94 6.91 4.36 -0.74
CA ALA A 94 7.40 5.60 -1.35
C ALA A 94 8.29 5.34 -2.56
N ALA A 95 9.15 4.32 -2.49
CA ALA A 95 9.97 3.90 -3.62
C ALA A 95 9.09 3.30 -4.74
N GLU A 96 8.12 2.46 -4.40
CA GLU A 96 7.18 1.86 -5.36
C GLU A 96 6.30 2.93 -6.03
N SER A 97 5.80 3.91 -5.27
CA SER A 97 5.07 5.07 -5.80
C SER A 97 5.88 5.84 -6.84
N TRP A 98 7.17 6.08 -6.57
CA TRP A 98 8.05 6.75 -7.53
C TRP A 98 8.25 5.89 -8.78
N MET A 99 8.56 4.61 -8.61
CA MET A 99 8.78 3.69 -9.74
C MET A 99 7.53 3.56 -10.61
N ALA A 100 6.35 3.44 -10.01
CA ALA A 100 5.08 3.34 -10.72
C ALA A 100 4.74 4.63 -11.47
N ALA A 101 4.98 5.80 -10.86
CA ALA A 101 4.77 7.09 -11.50
C ALA A 101 5.71 7.29 -12.72
N GLU A 102 6.94 6.81 -12.63
CA GLU A 102 7.94 6.95 -13.71
C GLU A 102 7.73 5.93 -14.84
N HIS A 103 7.27 4.72 -14.51
CA HIS A 103 7.36 3.57 -15.45
C HIS A 103 6.08 2.78 -15.68
N GLU A 104 5.06 2.88 -14.82
CA GLU A 104 3.89 2.00 -14.86
C GLU A 104 2.56 2.72 -15.13
N GLY A 105 2.54 4.05 -15.02
CA GLY A 105 1.41 4.89 -15.40
C GLY A 105 0.47 5.24 -14.24
N PRO A 106 -0.58 6.05 -14.53
CA PRO A 106 -1.36 6.74 -13.50
C PRO A 106 -2.17 5.80 -12.60
N GLU A 107 -2.67 4.67 -13.12
CA GLU A 107 -3.45 3.72 -12.33
C GLU A 107 -2.58 3.00 -11.29
N ARG A 108 -1.41 2.48 -11.72
CA ARG A 108 -0.44 1.86 -10.81
C ARG A 108 0.12 2.86 -9.81
N ALA A 109 0.46 4.07 -10.26
CA ALA A 109 0.90 5.13 -9.36
C ALA A 109 -0.15 5.46 -8.29
N ALA A 110 -1.43 5.54 -8.66
CA ALA A 110 -2.51 5.78 -7.70
C ALA A 110 -2.63 4.64 -6.68
N GLU A 111 -2.46 3.39 -7.11
CA GLU A 111 -2.45 2.22 -6.22
C GLU A 111 -1.32 2.31 -5.19
N GLU A 112 -0.08 2.53 -5.62
CA GLU A 112 1.06 2.61 -4.70
C GLU A 112 0.98 3.83 -3.77
N ILE A 113 0.51 4.98 -4.29
CA ILE A 113 0.26 6.17 -3.46
C ILE A 113 -0.81 5.87 -2.41
N SER A 114 -1.85 5.10 -2.74
CA SER A 114 -2.86 4.71 -1.76
C SER A 114 -2.28 3.85 -0.62
N GLN A 115 -1.35 2.95 -0.94
CA GLN A 115 -0.63 2.15 0.06
C GLN A 115 0.29 3.03 0.90
N LEU A 116 1.00 3.98 0.29
CA LEU A 116 1.83 4.95 0.99
C LEU A 116 1.02 5.77 1.99
N LEU A 117 -0.15 6.28 1.59
CA LEU A 117 -1.06 7.02 2.47
C LEU A 117 -1.57 6.14 3.62
N TYR A 118 -1.89 4.87 3.36
CA TYR A 118 -2.23 3.91 4.40
C TYR A 118 -1.07 3.74 5.40
N GLN A 119 0.15 3.46 4.94
CA GLN A 119 1.29 3.25 5.84
C GLN A 119 1.65 4.51 6.63
N ALA A 120 1.50 5.70 6.03
CA ALA A 120 1.69 6.97 6.72
C ALA A 120 0.68 7.14 7.87
N GLN A 121 -0.59 6.83 7.64
CA GLN A 121 -1.61 6.85 8.70
C GLN A 121 -1.35 5.81 9.79
N VAL A 122 -0.89 4.60 9.45
CA VAL A 122 -0.49 3.59 10.45
C VAL A 122 0.73 4.07 11.26
N LEU A 123 1.67 4.79 10.64
CA LEU A 123 2.80 5.41 11.36
C LEU A 123 2.33 6.51 12.32
N MET A 124 1.32 7.30 11.95
CA MET A 124 0.69 8.25 12.87
C MET A 124 0.15 7.54 14.12
N LEU A 125 -0.60 6.44 13.94
CA LEU A 125 -1.10 5.64 15.07
C LEU A 125 0.04 5.10 15.95
N ALA A 126 1.10 4.58 15.35
CA ALA A 126 2.25 4.05 16.08
C ALA A 126 3.05 5.11 16.85
N THR A 127 2.92 6.39 16.46
CA THR A 127 3.60 7.52 17.08
C THR A 127 2.68 8.38 17.95
N GLY A 128 1.39 8.01 18.05
CA GLY A 128 0.40 8.73 18.87
C GLY A 128 -0.04 10.06 18.29
N LEU A 129 0.07 10.25 16.97
CA LEU A 129 -0.34 11.47 16.27
C LEU A 129 -1.79 11.38 15.79
N ASP A 130 -2.51 12.50 15.87
CA ASP A 130 -3.83 12.70 15.26
C ASP A 130 -3.69 13.48 13.94
N LEU A 131 -4.72 13.46 13.08
CA LEU A 131 -4.73 14.19 11.80
C LEU A 131 -4.44 15.67 11.97
N LYS A 132 -5.02 16.29 13.01
CA LYS A 132 -4.79 17.70 13.33
C LYS A 132 -3.31 18.02 13.55
N ASP A 133 -2.53 17.06 14.07
CA ASP A 133 -1.13 17.28 14.36
C ASP A 133 -0.33 17.40 13.07
N VAL A 134 -0.68 16.60 12.06
CA VAL A 134 -0.09 16.64 10.71
C VAL A 134 -0.62 17.84 9.91
N TYR A 135 -1.94 18.10 9.95
CA TYR A 135 -2.57 19.17 9.18
C TYR A 135 -2.09 20.57 9.56
N ARG A 136 -1.62 20.79 10.79
CA ARG A 136 -0.98 22.06 11.19
C ARG A 136 0.30 22.39 10.40
N HIS A 137 0.87 21.42 9.69
CA HIS A 137 2.08 21.58 8.89
C HIS A 137 1.83 21.71 7.38
N LEU A 138 0.57 21.66 6.94
CA LEU A 138 0.14 21.85 5.55
C LEU A 138 -0.27 23.31 5.33
#